data_AF-A0A2S6NIV3-F1
#
_entry.id   AF-A0A2S6NIV3-F1
#
_cell.length_a   1.000
_cell.length_b   1.000
_cell.length_c   1.000
_cell.angle_alpha   90.00
_cell.angle_beta   90.00
_cell.angle_gamma   90.00
#
_symmetry.space_group_name_H-M   'P 1'
#
loop_
_entity.id
_entity.type
_entity.pdbx_description
1 polymer ?
#
loop_
_entity_poly.entity_id
_entity_poly.type
_entity_poly.pdbx_seq_one_letter_code
_entity_poly.pdbx_strand_id
1 'polypeptide(L)'
;MSKEQRERLERLAAMPDSAIDTTDIPEVLDWSGAVRGGLYRPRKESITIRLDADVLAWFRSHAGDGKGYQSEINRVLRQHVAAQEKSVR
;
A
#
# COMPACT_ATOMS: atom_id res chain seq x y z
N MET A 1 -11.16 -34.83 2.93
CA MET A 1 -12.10 -34.52 1.84
C MET A 1 -13.15 -35.60 1.79
N SER A 2 -14.42 -35.24 2.03
CA SER A 2 -15.55 -36.17 1.92
C SER A 2 -15.78 -36.57 0.46
N LYS A 3 -16.52 -37.67 0.26
CA LYS A 3 -16.92 -38.13 -1.08
C LYS A 3 -17.71 -37.05 -1.83
N GLU A 4 -18.66 -36.41 -1.14
CA GLU A 4 -19.47 -35.31 -1.68
C GLU A 4 -18.63 -34.10 -2.11
N GLN A 5 -17.58 -33.77 -1.36
CA GLN A 5 -16.68 -32.68 -1.72
C GLN A 5 -15.93 -32.98 -3.03
N ARG A 6 -15.50 -34.23 -3.23
CA ARG A 6 -14.81 -34.65 -4.46
C ARG A 6 -15.75 -34.63 -5.67
N GLU A 7 -16.94 -35.19 -5.53
CA GLU A 7 -17.96 -35.18 -6.59
C GLU A 7 -18.37 -33.75 -6.98
N ARG A 8 -18.47 -32.84 -6.02
CA ARG A 8 -18.72 -31.42 -6.28
C ARG A 8 -17.58 -30.76 -7.05
N LEU A 9 -16.33 -31.04 -6.70
CA LEU A 9 -15.17 -30.50 -7.41
C LEU A 9 -15.07 -31.04 -8.83
N GLU A 10 -15.32 -32.34 -9.04
CA GLU A 10 -15.36 -32.95 -10.38
C GLU A 10 -16.45 -32.32 -11.25
N ARG A 11 -17.64 -32.05 -10.68
CA ARG A 11 -18.72 -31.34 -11.38
C ARG A 11 -18.33 -29.91 -11.77
N LEU A 12 -17.66 -29.19 -10.88
CA LEU A 12 -17.19 -27.82 -11.16
C LEU A 12 -16.08 -27.82 -12.22
N ALA A 13 -15.16 -28.78 -12.18
CA ALA A 13 -14.08 -28.90 -13.16
C ALA A 13 -14.58 -29.29 -14.56
N ALA A 14 -15.68 -30.03 -14.65
CA ALA A 14 -16.32 -30.41 -15.91
C ALA A 14 -17.29 -29.34 -16.47
N MET A 15 -17.57 -28.28 -15.71
CA MET A 15 -18.45 -27.19 -16.15
C MET A 15 -17.74 -26.35 -17.22
N PRO A 16 -18.38 -26.05 -18.37
CA PRO A 16 -17.78 -25.18 -19.37
C PRO A 16 -17.76 -23.72 -18.92
N ASP A 17 -16.76 -22.96 -19.35
CA ASP A 17 -16.60 -21.54 -18.99
C ASP A 17 -17.83 -20.69 -19.34
N SER A 18 -18.53 -21.02 -20.42
CA SER A 18 -19.76 -20.33 -20.84
C SER A 18 -20.93 -20.46 -19.86
N ALA A 19 -20.85 -21.39 -18.91
CA ALA A 19 -21.84 -21.57 -17.85
C ALA A 19 -21.45 -20.83 -16.55
N ILE A 20 -20.30 -20.17 -16.51
CA ILE A 20 -19.88 -19.33 -15.38
C ILE A 20 -20.66 -18.02 -15.45
N ASP A 21 -21.50 -17.79 -14.45
CA ASP A 21 -22.21 -16.52 -14.27
C ASP A 21 -21.25 -15.46 -13.70
N THR A 22 -21.03 -14.40 -14.46
CA THR A 22 -20.19 -13.25 -14.08
C THR A 22 -20.99 -11.95 -13.98
N THR A 23 -22.31 -12.03 -13.87
CA THR A 23 -23.21 -10.86 -13.85
C THR A 23 -22.90 -9.87 -12.74
N ASP A 24 -22.34 -10.33 -11.62
CA ASP A 24 -21.93 -9.52 -10.48
C ASP A 24 -20.54 -8.88 -10.65
N ILE A 25 -19.70 -9.44 -11.51
CA ILE A 25 -18.32 -9.01 -11.77
C ILE A 25 -18.09 -8.97 -13.29
N PRO A 26 -18.64 -7.96 -14.00
CA PRO A 26 -18.44 -7.84 -15.43
C PRO A 26 -16.95 -7.62 -15.76
N GLU A 27 -16.53 -8.09 -16.93
CA GLU A 27 -15.16 -7.90 -17.40
C GLU A 27 -14.82 -6.42 -17.57
N VAL A 28 -13.71 -6.00 -16.98
CA VAL A 28 -13.16 -4.65 -17.17
C VAL A 28 -12.25 -4.66 -18.39
N LEU A 29 -12.70 -4.02 -19.47
CA LEU A 29 -11.92 -3.89 -20.71
C LEU A 29 -11.09 -2.60 -20.74
N ASP A 30 -11.55 -1.54 -20.07
CA ASP A 30 -10.83 -0.27 -19.96
C ASP A 30 -10.06 -0.18 -18.65
N TRP A 31 -8.74 -0.20 -18.76
CA TRP A 31 -7.79 -0.08 -17.65
C TRP A 31 -7.13 1.29 -17.57
N SER A 32 -7.60 2.29 -18.34
CA SER A 32 -7.00 3.63 -18.39
C SER A 32 -6.94 4.33 -17.02
N GLY A 33 -7.93 4.08 -16.16
CA GLY A 33 -7.99 4.60 -14.77
C GLY A 33 -7.36 3.70 -13.71
N ALA A 34 -6.78 2.56 -14.09
CA ALA A 34 -6.27 1.59 -13.13
C ALA A 34 -4.97 2.09 -12.47
N VAL A 35 -4.98 2.19 -11.14
CA VAL A 35 -3.81 2.60 -10.35
C VAL A 35 -2.92 1.38 -10.09
N ARG A 36 -1.81 1.27 -10.83
CA ARG A 36 -0.73 0.32 -10.51
C ARG A 36 0.14 0.89 -9.40
N GLY A 37 0.44 0.08 -8.37
CA GLY A 37 1.46 0.43 -7.37
C GLY A 37 0.97 1.14 -6.09
N GLY A 38 -0.34 1.25 -5.85
CA GLY A 38 -0.90 1.83 -4.61
C GLY A 38 -0.52 1.08 -3.31
N LEU A 39 0.16 -0.06 -3.43
CA LEU A 39 0.64 -0.90 -2.32
C LEU A 39 2.11 -0.68 -1.96
N TYR A 40 2.86 0.19 -2.65
CA TYR A 40 4.24 0.48 -2.26
C TYR A 40 4.27 1.19 -0.91
N ARG A 41 4.58 0.44 0.14
CA ARG A 41 4.97 0.98 1.45
C ARG A 41 6.49 1.03 1.49
N PRO A 42 7.10 2.23 1.57
CA PRO A 42 8.54 2.32 1.75
C PRO A 42 8.93 1.57 3.02
N ARG A 43 9.89 0.65 2.91
CA ARG A 43 10.44 -0.04 4.07
C ARG A 43 11.13 0.99 4.96
N LYS A 44 10.70 1.07 6.22
CA LYS A 44 11.36 1.92 7.21
C LYS A 44 12.60 1.17 7.69
N GLU A 45 13.76 1.79 7.55
CA GLU A 45 15.00 1.27 8.13
C GLU A 45 15.20 1.87 9.52
N SER A 46 15.50 1.01 10.49
CA SER A 46 15.80 1.40 11.87
C SER A 46 17.26 1.79 11.95
N ILE A 47 17.54 3.10 11.83
CA ILE A 47 18.88 3.64 11.98
C ILE A 47 18.97 4.58 13.19
N THR A 48 20.13 4.63 13.83
CA THR A 48 20.41 5.59 14.90
C THR A 48 21.03 6.85 14.28
N ILE A 49 20.30 7.96 14.31
CA ILE A 49 20.79 9.28 13.88
C ILE A 49 20.85 10.22 15.09
N ARG A 50 21.75 11.20 15.04
CA ARG A 50 21.78 12.30 16.01
C ARG A 50 21.02 13.48 15.43
N LEU A 51 20.15 14.08 16.24
CA LEU A 51 19.40 15.30 15.93
C LEU A 51 19.65 16.30 17.05
N ASP A 52 19.63 17.58 16.70
CA ASP A 52 19.77 18.65 17.69
C ASP A 52 18.60 18.62 18.68
N ALA A 53 18.91 18.99 19.92
CA ALA A 53 17.97 18.85 21.04
C ALA A 53 16.74 19.76 20.89
N ASP A 54 16.92 20.94 20.33
CA ASP A 54 15.89 21.94 20.03
C ASP A 54 14.96 21.48 18.90
N VAL A 55 15.51 20.93 17.82
CA VAL A 55 14.74 20.35 16.71
C VAL A 55 13.89 19.19 17.21
N LEU A 56 14.48 18.31 18.02
CA LEU A 56 13.76 17.18 18.59
C LEU A 56 12.68 17.62 19.59
N ALA A 57 12.94 18.66 20.38
CA ALA A 57 11.94 19.26 21.26
C ALA A 57 10.76 19.85 20.48
N TRP A 58 11.04 20.55 19.37
CA TRP A 58 10.01 21.10 18.49
C TRP A 58 9.11 20.02 17.91
N PHE A 59 9.66 18.95 17.34
CA PHE A 59 8.85 17.86 16.79
C PHE A 59 8.04 17.12 17.86
N ARG A 60 8.55 17.01 19.08
CA ARG A 60 7.79 16.43 20.20
C ARG A 60 6.60 17.28 20.62
N SER A 61 6.71 18.61 20.57
CA SER A 61 5.61 19.52 20.94
C SER A 61 4.61 19.76 19.81
N HIS A 62 5.01 19.58 18.55
CA HIS A 62 4.19 19.90 17.38
C HIS A 62 3.58 18.67 16.67
N ALA A 63 4.02 17.46 17.00
CA ALA A 63 3.43 16.24 16.44
C ALA A 63 2.02 16.02 17.01
N GLY A 64 0.99 16.26 16.18
CA GLY A 64 -0.41 16.13 16.56
C GLY A 64 -0.81 14.71 16.98
N ASP A 65 -1.89 14.63 17.76
CA ASP A 65 -2.40 13.39 18.35
C ASP A 65 -2.59 12.29 17.30
N GLY A 66 -1.85 11.18 17.47
CA GLY A 66 -1.95 9.98 16.64
C GLY A 66 -0.80 9.75 15.64
N LYS A 67 0.03 10.75 15.33
CA LYS A 67 1.24 10.57 14.50
C LYS A 67 2.48 10.97 15.29
N GLY A 68 3.09 10.02 16.00
CA GLY A 68 4.26 10.30 16.85
C GLY A 68 5.38 11.06 16.12
N TYR A 69 6.16 11.85 16.86
CA TYR A 69 7.17 12.79 16.34
C TYR A 69 8.14 12.20 15.31
N GLN A 70 8.49 10.91 15.42
CA GLN A 70 9.33 10.21 14.43
C GLN A 70 8.71 10.14 13.04
N SER A 71 7.38 9.95 12.95
CA SER A 71 6.67 9.93 11.68
C SER A 71 6.66 11.30 11.01
N GLU A 72 6.60 12.35 11.82
CA GLU A 72 6.62 13.73 11.36
C GLU A 72 8.01 14.15 10.86
N ILE A 73 9.06 13.77 11.59
CA ILE A 73 10.46 13.92 11.14
C ILE A 73 10.64 13.27 9.76
N ASN A 74 10.22 12.01 9.61
CA ASN A 74 10.34 11.30 8.35
C ASN A 74 9.50 11.93 7.21
N ARG A 75 8.34 12.53 7.53
CA ARG A 75 7.52 13.28 6.56
C ARG A 75 8.29 14.49 6.00
N VAL A 76 8.91 15.28 6.88
CA VAL A 76 9.67 16.47 6.50
C VAL A 76 10.90 16.10 5.67
N LEU A 77 11.65 15.06 6.08
CA LEU A 77 12.81 14.58 5.32
C LEU A 77 12.42 14.16 3.89
N ARG A 78 11.30 13.45 3.72
CA ARG A 78 10.81 13.07 2.39
C ARG A 78 10.45 14.27 1.52
N GLN A 79 9.81 15.28 2.10
CA GLN A 79 9.47 16.52 1.38
C GLN A 79 10.74 17.23 0.91
N HIS A 80 11.77 17.27 1.77
CA HIS A 80 13.06 17.84 1.41
C HIS A 80 13.72 17.09 0.24
N VAL A 81 13.82 15.76 0.30
CA VAL A 81 14.39 14.95 -0.79
C VAL A 81 13.63 15.15 -2.09
N ALA A 82 12.30 15.08 -2.06
CA ALA A 82 11.47 15.27 -3.25
C ALA A 82 11.60 16.67 -3.87
N ALA A 83 11.81 17.71 -3.05
CA ALA A 83 12.06 19.07 -3.54
C ALA A 83 13.43 19.17 -4.22
N GLN A 84 14.47 18.53 -3.67
CA GLN A 84 15.81 18.51 -4.26
C GLN A 84 15.83 17.76 -5.60
N GLU A 85 15.21 16.59 -5.69
CA GLU A 85 15.16 15.81 -6.94
C GLU A 85 14.45 16.56 -8.08
N LYS A 86 13.43 17.38 -7.77
CA LYS A 86 12.77 18.23 -8.75
C LYS A 86 13.61 19.40 -9.23
N SER A 87 14.53 19.91 -8.40
CA SER A 87 15.42 21.02 -8.78
C SER A 87 16.61 20.56 -9.64
N VAL A 88 16.92 19.26 -9.63
CA VAL A 88 18.05 18.66 -10.37
C VAL A 88 17.62 18.15 -11.76
N ARG A 89 16.31 18.10 -12.04
CA ARG A 89 15.73 17.58 -13.27
C ARG A 89 15.22 18.69 -14.18
#